data_AF-A0A2K3KRX9-F1
#
_entry.id   AF-A0A2K3KRX9-F1
#
_cell.length_a   1.000
_cell.length_b   1.000
_cell.length_c   1.000
_cell.angle_alpha   90.00
_cell.angle_beta   90.00
_cell.angle_gamma   90.00
#
_symmetry.space_group_name_H-M   'P 1'
#
loop_
_entity.id
_entity.type
_entity.pdbx_description
1 polymer ?
#
loop_
_entity_poly.entity_id
_entity_poly.type
_entity_poly.pdbx_seq_one_letter_code
_entity_poly.pdbx_strand_id
1 'polypeptide(L)'
;MHNQEWSIPSALDLMFPNLKKLVKQVILPRLSKPDELIWKHNTSGELSMKDAYEFKRSTFPQLTWAKTIWCNEIPPSKSLLVWRLMLQTDDKLKERGYNLPSM
;
A
#
# COMPACT_ATOMS: atom_id res chain seq x y z
N MET A 1 -6.90 -29.46 -15.01
CA MET A 1 -8.12 -30.01 -14.36
C MET A 1 -8.73 -31.03 -15.31
N HIS A 2 -8.62 -32.32 -14.99
CA HIS A 2 -9.28 -33.36 -15.78
C HIS A 2 -10.62 -33.67 -15.08
N ASN A 3 -11.73 -33.64 -15.81
CA ASN A 3 -13.07 -34.05 -15.35
C ASN A 3 -13.82 -33.17 -14.32
N GLN A 4 -13.55 -31.85 -14.23
CA GLN A 4 -14.33 -30.93 -13.38
C GLN A 4 -14.36 -31.31 -11.88
N GLU A 5 -13.40 -32.10 -11.42
CA GLU A 5 -13.23 -32.48 -10.02
C GLU A 5 -11.89 -31.98 -9.47
N TRP A 6 -11.89 -31.63 -8.19
CA TRP A 6 -10.68 -31.31 -7.46
C TRP A 6 -9.81 -32.56 -7.33
N SER A 7 -8.69 -32.59 -8.05
CA SER A 7 -7.68 -33.64 -7.96
C SER A 7 -6.78 -33.36 -6.76
N ILE A 8 -7.16 -33.85 -5.58
CA ILE A 8 -6.38 -33.66 -4.34
C ILE A 8 -5.47 -34.89 -4.15
N PRO A 9 -4.13 -34.70 -4.08
CA PRO A 9 -3.20 -35.77 -3.74
C PRO A 9 -3.51 -36.40 -2.39
N SER A 10 -3.39 -37.73 -2.29
CA SER A 10 -3.67 -38.49 -1.05
C SER A 10 -2.80 -38.05 0.14
N ALA A 11 -1.57 -37.59 -0.11
CA ALA A 11 -0.70 -37.03 0.93
C ALA A 11 -1.30 -35.76 1.57
N LEU A 12 -1.91 -34.88 0.77
CA LEU A 12 -2.57 -33.66 1.27
C LEU A 12 -3.83 -33.99 2.08
N ASP A 13 -4.55 -35.05 1.71
CA ASP A 13 -5.72 -35.52 2.44
C ASP A 13 -5.36 -36.08 3.82
N LEU A 14 -4.23 -36.79 3.92
CA LEU A 14 -3.72 -37.32 5.19
C LEU A 14 -3.24 -36.21 6.13
N MET A 15 -2.51 -35.21 5.60
CA MET A 15 -1.95 -34.12 6.41
C MET A 15 -2.99 -33.05 6.76
N PHE A 16 -3.95 -32.80 5.90
CA PHE A 16 -4.96 -31.73 6.06
C PHE A 16 -6.38 -32.24 5.75
N PRO A 17 -6.95 -33.10 6.61
CA PRO A 17 -8.29 -33.66 6.37
C PRO A 17 -9.40 -32.59 6.31
N ASN A 18 -9.19 -31.45 6.97
CA ASN A 18 -10.13 -30.32 6.92
C ASN A 18 -10.11 -29.59 5.57
N LEU A 19 -8.96 -29.59 4.87
CA LEU A 19 -8.83 -28.95 3.56
C LEU A 19 -9.74 -29.61 2.53
N LYS A 20 -9.81 -30.95 2.53
CA LYS A 20 -10.71 -31.69 1.62
C LYS A 20 -12.18 -31.32 1.84
N LYS A 21 -12.60 -31.13 3.09
CA LYS A 21 -13.97 -30.69 3.41
C LYS A 21 -14.26 -29.30 2.85
N LEU A 22 -13.32 -28.36 3.00
CA LEU A 22 -13.44 -26.99 2.49
C LEU A 22 -13.45 -26.96 0.95
N VAL A 23 -12.53 -27.66 0.31
CA VAL A 23 -12.41 -27.69 -1.16
C VAL A 23 -13.66 -28.28 -1.80
N LYS A 24 -14.28 -29.29 -1.19
CA LYS A 24 -15.56 -29.86 -1.67
C LYS A 24 -16.74 -28.88 -1.60
N GLN A 25 -16.68 -27.83 -0.77
CA GLN A 25 -17.71 -26.79 -0.72
C GLN A 25 -17.55 -25.78 -1.87
N VAL A 26 -16.39 -25.74 -2.52
CA VAL A 26 -16.11 -24.83 -3.64
C VAL A 26 -16.61 -25.45 -4.94
N ILE A 27 -17.65 -24.85 -5.51
CA ILE A 27 -18.23 -25.25 -6.80
C ILE A 27 -17.31 -24.81 -7.93
N LEU A 28 -16.84 -25.75 -8.73
CA LEU A 28 -16.10 -25.46 -9.97
C LEU A 28 -17.08 -25.03 -11.07
N PRO A 29 -16.75 -24.00 -11.87
CA PRO A 29 -17.58 -23.58 -12.99
C PRO A 29 -17.76 -24.72 -14.01
N ARG A 30 -19.01 -24.98 -14.43
CA ARG A 30 -19.31 -26.00 -15.45
C ARG A 30 -18.92 -25.57 -16.87
N LEU A 31 -18.86 -24.26 -17.12
CA LEU A 31 -18.36 -23.71 -18.37
C LEU A 31 -16.89 -23.33 -18.21
N SER A 32 -16.10 -23.65 -19.24
CA SER A 32 -14.73 -23.15 -19.35
C SER A 32 -14.76 -21.63 -19.36
N LYS A 33 -14.24 -21.02 -18.30
CA LYS A 33 -13.98 -19.59 -18.19
C LYS A 33 -12.47 -19.40 -18.08
N PRO A 34 -11.90 -18.40 -18.76
CA PRO A 34 -10.50 -18.06 -18.55
C PRO A 34 -10.28 -17.58 -17.11
N ASP A 35 -9.09 -17.84 -16.58
CA ASP A 35 -8.68 -17.27 -15.30
C ASP A 35 -8.47 -15.76 -15.45
N GLU A 36 -8.98 -15.00 -14.50
CA GLU A 36 -8.86 -13.54 -14.46
C GLU A 36 -7.99 -13.10 -13.28
N LEU A 37 -7.15 -12.09 -13.50
CA LEU A 37 -6.39 -11.46 -12.44
C LEU A 37 -7.28 -10.45 -11.71
N ILE A 38 -7.58 -10.75 -10.44
CA ILE A 38 -8.43 -9.89 -9.60
C ILE A 38 -7.58 -9.11 -8.61
N TRP A 39 -7.69 -7.78 -8.67
CA TRP A 39 -7.12 -6.87 -7.71
C TRP A 39 -7.95 -6.83 -6.43
N LYS A 40 -7.35 -7.22 -5.29
CA LYS A 40 -8.07 -7.34 -4.01
C LYS A 40 -8.37 -6.01 -3.33
N HIS A 41 -7.70 -4.93 -3.72
CA HIS A 41 -7.82 -3.62 -3.08
C HIS A 41 -8.87 -2.72 -3.72
N ASN A 42 -9.70 -3.24 -4.62
CA ASN A 42 -10.86 -2.54 -5.14
C ASN A 42 -12.09 -3.45 -5.23
N THR A 43 -13.26 -2.83 -5.39
CA THR A 43 -14.55 -3.53 -5.46
C THR A 43 -14.83 -4.18 -6.81
N SER A 44 -14.24 -3.64 -7.88
CA SER A 44 -14.46 -4.12 -9.25
C SER A 44 -13.57 -5.29 -9.64
N GLY A 45 -12.46 -5.51 -8.91
CA GLY A 45 -11.45 -6.52 -9.25
C GLY A 45 -10.47 -6.11 -10.35
N GLU A 46 -10.71 -5.01 -11.07
CA GLU A 46 -9.84 -4.58 -12.18
C GLU A 46 -8.73 -3.64 -11.72
N LEU A 47 -7.46 -3.97 -11.98
CA LEU A 47 -6.35 -3.08 -11.65
C LEU A 47 -6.23 -1.92 -12.65
N SER A 48 -6.69 -0.72 -12.28
CA SER A 48 -6.41 0.48 -13.08
C SER A 48 -5.02 1.05 -12.79
N MET A 49 -4.49 1.85 -13.73
CA MET A 49 -3.22 2.57 -13.53
C MET A 49 -3.29 3.52 -12.33
N LYS A 50 -4.46 4.12 -12.08
CA LYS A 50 -4.70 4.98 -10.92
C LYS A 50 -4.58 4.18 -9.62
N ASP A 51 -5.22 3.01 -9.56
CA ASP A 51 -5.18 2.15 -8.37
C ASP A 51 -3.76 1.65 -8.10
N ALA A 52 -3.03 1.26 -9.14
CA ALA A 52 -1.63 0.86 -9.02
C ALA A 52 -0.76 1.99 -8.46
N TYR A 53 -0.97 3.23 -8.95
CA TYR A 53 -0.27 4.41 -8.47
C TYR A 53 -0.60 4.72 -7.01
N GLU A 54 -1.88 4.74 -6.65
CA GLU A 54 -2.33 5.01 -5.28
C GLU A 54 -1.87 3.95 -4.29
N PHE A 55 -1.80 2.69 -4.71
CA PHE A 55 -1.27 1.59 -3.91
C PHE A 55 0.24 1.72 -3.69
N LYS A 56 0.99 2.12 -4.73
CA LYS A 56 2.45 2.21 -4.66
C LYS A 56 2.97 3.51 -4.07
N ARG A 57 2.22 4.61 -4.16
CA ARG A 57 2.68 5.90 -3.66
C ARG A 57 2.90 5.79 -2.15
N SER A 58 4.09 6.17 -1.69
CA SER A 58 4.30 6.46 -0.28
C SER A 58 3.32 7.58 0.08
N THR A 59 2.48 7.34 1.08
CA THR A 59 1.65 8.40 1.66
C THR A 59 2.62 9.36 2.32
N PHE A 60 3.02 10.40 1.58
CA PHE A 60 3.85 11.44 2.17
C PHE A 60 3.07 12.03 3.35
N PRO A 61 3.74 12.27 4.49
CA PRO A 61 3.09 12.96 5.58
C PRO A 61 2.52 14.27 5.05
N GLN A 62 1.29 14.57 5.43
CA GLN A 62 0.70 15.88 5.16
C GLN A 62 1.51 16.90 5.95
N LEU A 63 2.47 17.54 5.28
CA LEU A 63 3.31 18.59 5.87
C LEU A 63 2.46 19.87 5.97
N THR A 64 1.68 19.98 7.04
CA THR A 64 0.83 21.16 7.30
C THR A 64 1.64 22.45 7.31
N TRP A 65 2.88 22.40 7.82
CA TRP A 65 3.82 23.51 7.80
C TRP A 65 4.26 23.96 6.40
N ALA A 66 4.20 23.08 5.39
CA ALA A 66 4.59 23.42 4.03
C ALA A 66 3.67 24.51 3.45
N LYS A 67 2.37 24.47 3.75
CA LYS A 67 1.43 25.52 3.33
C LYS A 67 1.72 26.86 4.02
N THR A 68 2.21 26.82 5.26
CA THR A 68 2.58 28.03 6.02
C THR A 68 3.79 28.74 5.43
N ILE A 69 4.78 27.99 4.94
CA ILE A 69 6.00 28.58 4.36
C ILE A 69 5.81 28.99 2.90
N TRP A 70 4.96 28.31 2.14
CA TRP A 70 4.69 28.58 0.73
C TRP A 70 3.42 29.44 0.58
N CYS A 71 3.45 30.66 1.13
CA CYS A 71 2.40 31.66 1.01
C CYS A 71 2.85 32.80 0.09
N ASN A 72 1.91 33.39 -0.68
CA ASN A 72 2.17 34.53 -1.57
C ASN A 72 2.68 35.78 -0.82
N GLU A 73 2.41 35.88 0.47
CA GLU A 73 2.85 37.02 1.31
C GLU A 73 4.32 36.90 1.72
N ILE A 74 4.93 35.72 1.60
CA ILE A 74 6.31 35.46 1.97
C ILE A 74 7.17 35.42 0.70
N PRO A 75 8.22 36.25 0.59
CA PRO A 75 9.15 36.17 -0.53
C PRO A 75 9.74 34.76 -0.67
N PRO A 76 9.84 34.19 -1.88
CA PRO A 76 10.33 32.82 -2.09
C PRO A 76 11.69 32.53 -1.47
N SER A 77 12.58 33.53 -1.41
CA SER A 77 13.90 33.42 -0.76
C SER A 77 13.80 33.12 0.73
N LYS A 78 12.82 33.71 1.44
CA LYS A 78 12.60 33.47 2.88
C LYS A 78 11.95 32.11 3.11
N SER A 79 10.97 31.74 2.28
CA SER A 79 10.33 30.43 2.31
C SER A 79 11.33 29.29 2.12
N LEU A 80 12.28 29.44 1.19
CA LEU A 80 13.36 28.47 0.95
C LEU A 80 14.28 28.27 2.16
N LEU A 81 14.60 29.35 2.89
CA LEU A 81 15.42 29.25 4.11
C LEU A 81 14.70 28.49 5.20
N VAL A 82 13.42 28.80 5.45
CA VAL A 82 12.60 28.10 6.47
C VAL A 82 12.39 26.64 6.08
N TRP A 83 12.14 26.36 4.80
CA TRP A 83 12.01 24.99 4.29
C TRP A 83 13.28 24.17 4.55
N ARG A 84 14.46 24.73 4.26
CA ARG A 84 15.75 24.08 4.53
C ARG A 84 16.01 23.84 6.01
N LEU A 85 15.49 24.70 6.89
CA LEU A 85 15.59 24.52 8.34
C LEU A 85 14.68 23.37 8.79
N MET A 86 13.43 23.35 8.35
CA MET A 86 12.44 22.32 8.71
C MET A 86 12.73 20.94 8.10
N LEU A 87 13.44 20.87 6.97
CA LEU A 87 13.88 19.61 6.35
C LEU A 87 15.08 18.97 7.03
N GLN A 88 15.87 19.74 7.78
CA GLN A 88 16.91 19.16 8.62
C GLN A 88 16.19 18.52 9.80
N THR A 89 16.04 17.18 9.77
CA THR A 89 15.55 16.39 10.90
C THR A 89 16.14 16.92 12.20
N ASP A 90 15.34 17.05 13.27
CA ASP A 90 15.76 17.66 14.54
C ASP A 90 17.14 17.19 15.03
N ASP A 91 17.50 15.94 14.76
CA ASP A 91 18.81 15.35 15.04
C ASP A 91 19.98 16.12 14.40
N LYS A 92 19.83 16.55 13.14
CA LYS A 92 20.83 17.34 12.39
C LYS A 92 20.92 18.78 12.89
N LEU A 93 19.85 19.31 13.47
CA LEU A 93 19.83 20.64 14.10
C LEU A 93 20.47 20.61 15.48
N LYS A 94 20.21 19.56 16.28
CA LYS A 94 20.90 19.31 17.55
C LYS A 94 22.40 19.09 17.37
N GLU A 95 22.80 18.34 16.35
CA GLU A 95 24.22 18.12 15.99
C GLU A 95 24.95 19.44 15.67
N ARG A 96 24.22 20.46 15.21
CA ARG A 96 24.73 21.81 14.91
C ARG A 96 24.61 22.79 16.07
N GLY A 97 24.18 22.34 17.26
CA GLY A 97 24.12 23.14 18.48
C GLY A 97 22.85 24.00 18.65
N TYR A 98 21.81 23.75 17.86
CA TYR A 98 20.52 24.43 18.05
C TYR A 98 19.71 23.75 19.14
N ASN A 99 19.39 24.50 20.21
CA ASN A 99 18.50 24.04 21.28
C ASN A 99 17.06 24.22 20.84
N LEU A 100 16.43 23.15 20.35
CA LEU A 100 15.01 23.12 20.09
C LEU A 100 14.25 23.01 21.43
N PRO A 101 13.25 23.87 21.70
CA PRO A 101 12.40 23.71 22.87
C PRO A 101 11.66 22.38 22.78
N SER A 102 11.65 21.62 23.87
CA SER A 102 10.82 20.43 24.00
C SER A 102 9.35 20.84 23.91
N MET A 103 8.59 20.17 23.05
CA MET A 103 7.14 20.07 23.24
C MET A 103 6.82 19.00 24.27
#